data_AF-A0A7S2U8M1-F1
#
_entry.id   AF-A0A7S2U8M1-F1
#
_cell.length_a   1.000
_cell.length_b   1.000
_cell.length_c   1.000
_cell.angle_alpha   90.00
_cell.angle_beta   90.00
_cell.angle_gamma   90.00
#
_symmetry.space_group_name_H-M   'P 1'
#
loop_
_entity.id
_entity.type
_entity.pdbx_description
1 polymer ?
#
loop_
_entity_poly.entity_id
_entity_poly.type
_entity_poly.pdbx_seq_one_letter_code
_entity_poly.pdbx_strand_id
1 'polypeptide(L)'
;KILEWSESPEVALRTGHYLNDRFALDGNDPNGFVGVGWSIMGIHDMGWKERAIFGKIRFMNYAGCKRKFKLAPFVARYPGASENAIAAAKKRGKDPEGTVVKKKSTSSKGTTKKRKAPSK
;
A
#
# COMPACT_ATOMS: atom_id res chain seq x y z
N LYS A 1 3.24 3.59 4.98
CA LYS A 1 1.92 3.99 5.50
C LYS A 1 1.05 2.74 5.62
N ILE A 2 0.91 2.15 6.81
CA ILE A 2 0.24 0.84 6.92
C ILE A 2 -1.29 1.01 6.87
N LEU A 3 -1.86 1.87 7.72
CA LEU A 3 -3.32 2.11 7.76
C LEU A 3 -3.93 2.51 6.40
N GLU A 4 -3.28 3.38 5.63
CA GLU A 4 -3.78 3.85 4.33
C GLU A 4 -3.87 2.76 3.26
N TRP A 5 -3.04 1.72 3.37
CA TRP A 5 -2.86 0.70 2.33
C TRP A 5 -3.28 -0.70 2.79
N SER A 6 -3.93 -0.79 3.96
CA SER A 6 -4.58 -2.00 4.45
C SER A 6 -6.07 -1.95 4.16
N GLU A 7 -6.69 -3.13 4.05
CA GLU A 7 -8.13 -3.27 3.81
C GLU A 7 -8.98 -2.81 5.00
N SER A 8 -8.43 -2.91 6.21
CA SER A 8 -9.10 -2.53 7.46
C SER A 8 -8.08 -2.06 8.51
N PRO A 9 -8.50 -1.29 9.52
CA PRO A 9 -7.62 -0.86 10.62
C PRO A 9 -7.11 -2.03 11.47
N GLU A 10 -7.88 -3.11 11.64
CA GLU A 10 -7.45 -4.29 12.38
C GLU A 10 -6.31 -5.02 11.66
N VAL A 11 -6.38 -5.10 10.33
CA VAL A 11 -5.31 -5.66 9.50
C VAL A 11 -4.07 -4.77 9.57
N ALA A 12 -4.25 -3.45 9.53
CA ALA A 12 -3.16 -2.50 9.70
C ALA A 12 -2.48 -2.67 11.07
N LEU A 13 -3.26 -2.79 12.14
CA LEU A 13 -2.76 -2.95 13.51
C LEU A 13 -1.96 -4.24 13.66
N ARG A 14 -2.51 -5.38 13.23
CA ARG A 14 -1.80 -6.68 13.25
C ARG A 14 -0.51 -6.64 12.42
N THR A 15 -0.56 -6.01 11.25
CA THR A 15 0.63 -5.86 10.39
C THR A 15 1.69 -4.98 11.06
N GLY A 16 1.28 -3.88 11.69
CA GLY A 16 2.17 -2.98 12.41
C GLY A 16 2.89 -3.68 13.56
N HIS A 17 2.16 -4.37 14.43
CA HIS A 17 2.76 -5.14 15.53
C HIS A 17 3.68 -6.24 15.01
N TYR A 18 3.24 -7.04 14.03
CA TYR A 18 4.06 -8.11 13.48
C TYR A 18 5.41 -7.58 12.93
N LEU A 19 5.38 -6.50 12.15
CA LEU A 19 6.60 -5.93 11.59
C LEU A 19 7.50 -5.32 12.69
N ASN A 20 6.90 -4.66 13.67
CA ASN A 20 7.64 -4.12 14.81
C ASN A 20 8.35 -5.23 15.58
N ASP A 21 7.60 -6.21 16.05
CA ASP A 21 8.10 -7.25 16.95
C ASP A 21 9.06 -8.22 16.25
N ARG A 22 8.94 -8.37 14.92
CA ARG A 22 9.79 -9.27 14.14
C ARG A 22 11.14 -8.66 13.78
N PHE A 23 11.21 -7.34 13.57
CA PHE A 23 12.37 -6.70 12.94
C PHE A 23 13.03 -5.61 13.78
N ALA A 24 12.29 -4.97 14.69
CA ALA A 24 12.87 -3.97 15.58
C ALA A 24 13.65 -4.68 16.69
N LEU A 25 14.87 -4.23 16.97
CA LEU A 25 15.70 -4.78 18.05
C LEU A 25 15.09 -4.48 19.43
N ASP A 26 14.35 -3.37 19.54
CA ASP A 26 13.58 -2.91 20.68
C ASP A 26 12.07 -3.25 20.56
N GLY A 27 11.72 -4.19 19.68
CA GLY A 27 10.36 -4.69 19.50
C GLY A 27 9.89 -5.60 20.63
N ASN A 28 8.64 -6.07 20.55
CA ASN A 28 8.00 -6.91 21.58
C ASN A 28 8.05 -6.27 22.99
N ASP A 29 7.85 -4.96 23.01
CA ASP A 29 7.91 -4.10 24.18
C ASP A 29 6.63 -3.24 24.28
N PRO A 30 6.17 -2.87 25.49
CA PRO A 30 5.00 -2.00 25.65
C PRO A 30 5.08 -0.69 24.86
N ASN A 31 6.27 -0.11 24.68
CA ASN A 31 6.45 1.11 23.88
C ASN A 31 6.13 0.86 22.40
N GLY A 32 6.54 -0.28 21.87
CA GLY A 32 6.18 -0.70 20.51
C GLY A 32 4.67 -0.90 20.36
N PHE A 33 4.04 -1.54 21.35
CA PHE A 33 2.59 -1.76 21.33
C PHE A 33 1.82 -0.44 21.31
N VAL A 34 2.10 0.47 22.26
CA VAL A 34 1.43 1.77 22.33
C VAL A 34 1.82 2.69 21.17
N GLY A 35 3.04 2.59 20.63
CA GLY A 35 3.49 3.39 19.49
C GLY A 35 2.78 3.03 18.18
N VAL A 36 2.57 1.74 17.93
CA VAL A 36 1.73 1.27 16.81
C VAL A 36 0.27 1.70 17.03
N GLY A 37 -0.24 1.56 18.26
CA GLY A 37 -1.58 1.99 18.63
C GLY A 37 -1.82 3.49 18.47
N TRP A 38 -0.87 4.34 18.86
CA TRP A 38 -0.89 5.78 18.61
C TRP A 38 -1.00 6.09 17.12
N SER A 39 -0.26 5.36 16.29
CA SER A 39 -0.19 5.59 14.84
C SER A 39 -1.45 5.18 14.07
N ILE A 40 -2.15 4.13 14.53
CA ILE A 40 -3.26 3.51 13.79
C ILE A 40 -4.61 3.85 14.42
N MET A 41 -4.70 3.89 15.75
CA MET A 41 -5.92 4.10 16.51
C MET A 41 -5.96 5.47 17.21
N GLY A 42 -4.87 6.23 17.22
CA GLY A 42 -4.81 7.54 17.87
C GLY A 42 -4.75 7.46 19.40
N ILE A 43 -4.28 6.34 19.96
CA ILE A 43 -4.08 6.20 21.42
C ILE A 43 -3.16 7.32 21.90
N HIS A 44 -3.57 8.06 22.93
CA HIS A 44 -2.84 9.24 23.45
C HIS A 44 -2.66 10.41 22.45
N ASP A 45 -3.38 10.41 21.33
CA ASP A 45 -3.46 11.57 20.43
C ASP A 45 -4.86 12.20 20.47
N MET A 46 -4.94 13.44 19.97
CA MET A 46 -6.21 14.13 19.73
C MET A 46 -6.75 13.85 18.32
N GLY A 47 -8.01 14.22 18.09
CA GLY A 47 -8.63 14.16 16.76
C GLY A 47 -8.15 15.26 15.83
N TRP A 48 -7.96 14.91 14.55
CA TRP A 48 -7.55 15.82 13.47
C TRP A 48 -8.66 16.02 12.44
N LYS A 49 -8.41 16.92 11.47
CA LYS A 49 -9.33 17.16 10.35
C LYS A 49 -9.65 15.85 9.64
N GLU A 50 -10.94 15.59 9.49
CA GLU A 50 -11.45 14.35 8.90
C GLU A 50 -10.98 14.15 7.45
N ARG A 51 -10.58 12.92 7.13
CA ARG A 51 -10.09 12.51 5.82
C ARG A 51 -10.60 11.11 5.48
N ALA A 52 -10.78 10.85 4.19
CA ALA A 52 -11.07 9.51 3.70
C ALA A 52 -10.02 8.50 4.21
N ILE A 53 -10.48 7.29 4.52
CA ILE A 53 -9.70 6.18 5.11
C ILE A 53 -9.32 6.41 6.58
N PHE A 54 -8.78 7.58 6.93
CA PHE A 54 -8.26 7.85 8.27
C PHE A 54 -9.31 8.30 9.28
N GLY A 55 -10.47 8.81 8.83
CA GLY A 55 -11.36 9.56 9.69
C GLY A 55 -10.59 10.73 10.32
N LYS A 56 -10.57 10.80 11.66
CA LYS A 56 -9.88 11.86 12.43
C LYS A 56 -8.48 11.47 12.92
N ILE A 57 -7.91 10.35 12.47
CA ILE A 57 -6.53 9.98 12.83
C ILE A 57 -5.52 10.94 12.19
N ARG A 58 -4.43 11.22 12.91
CA ARG A 58 -3.36 12.11 12.45
C ARG A 58 -2.81 11.65 11.10
N PHE A 59 -2.89 12.54 10.10
CA PHE A 59 -2.39 12.26 8.77
C PHE A 59 -0.95 12.75 8.57
N MET A 60 -0.08 11.88 8.06
CA MET A 60 1.26 12.23 7.61
C MET A 60 1.44 11.90 6.12
N ASN A 61 2.07 12.80 5.36
CA ASN A 61 2.27 12.63 3.93
C ASN A 61 3.71 12.94 3.50
N TYR A 62 4.05 12.46 2.30
CA TYR A 62 5.39 12.60 1.73
C TYR A 62 5.83 14.07 1.59
N ALA A 63 4.94 14.94 1.11
CA ALA A 63 5.24 16.37 0.96
C ALA A 63 5.55 17.05 2.31
N GLY A 64 4.87 16.64 3.38
CA GLY A 64 5.12 17.09 4.74
C GLY A 64 6.47 16.63 5.26
N CYS A 65 6.86 15.38 5.01
CA CYS A 65 8.21 14.89 5.33
C CYS A 65 9.29 15.67 4.57
N LYS A 66 9.08 15.94 3.27
CA LYS A 66 10.04 16.70 2.43
C LYS A 66 10.29 18.12 2.96
N ARG A 67 9.28 18.75 3.57
CA ARG A 67 9.43 20.08 4.21
C ARG A 67 10.18 20.02 5.54
N LYS A 68 10.19 18.88 6.23
CA LYS A 68 10.77 18.73 7.57
C LYS A 68 12.22 18.22 7.57
N PHE A 69 12.59 17.38 6.60
CA PHE A 69 13.95 16.84 6.51
C PHE A 69 14.36 16.45 5.09
N LYS A 70 15.66 16.30 4.87
CA LYS A 70 16.25 15.94 3.57
C LYS A 70 16.01 14.45 3.26
N LEU A 71 15.00 14.18 2.44
CA LEU A 71 14.61 12.81 2.07
C LEU A 71 15.65 12.08 1.21
N ALA A 72 16.25 12.74 0.23
CA ALA A 72 17.17 12.07 -0.70
C ALA A 72 18.40 11.44 0.02
N PRO A 73 19.11 12.16 0.93
CA PRO A 73 20.16 11.54 1.73
C PRO A 73 19.68 10.41 2.64
N PHE A 74 18.47 10.52 3.19
CA PHE A 74 17.89 9.46 4.04
C PHE A 74 17.63 8.19 3.23
N VAL A 75 17.02 8.30 2.05
CA VAL A 75 16.75 7.14 1.18
C VAL A 75 18.06 6.52 0.69
N ALA A 76 19.05 7.34 0.31
CA ALA A 76 20.35 6.85 -0.15
C ALA A 76 21.12 6.05 0.92
N ARG A 77 20.85 6.28 2.21
CA ARG A 77 21.45 5.51 3.32
C ARG A 77 20.96 4.06 3.37
N TYR A 78 19.75 3.78 2.87
CA TYR A 78 19.12 2.46 2.93
C TYR A 78 18.82 1.94 1.51
N PRO A 79 19.87 1.59 0.73
CA PRO A 79 19.70 1.06 -0.62
C PRO A 79 19.05 -0.33 -0.59
N GLY A 80 18.43 -0.74 -1.69
CA GLY A 80 17.79 -2.06 -1.79
C GLY A 80 16.33 -2.08 -1.36
N ALA A 81 15.81 -1.03 -0.68
CA ALA A 81 14.43 -1.02 -0.19
C ALA A 81 13.40 -1.10 -1.34
N SER A 82 13.63 -0.36 -2.43
CA SER A 82 12.78 -0.40 -3.63
C SER A 82 12.85 -1.75 -4.32
N GLU A 83 14.06 -2.27 -4.51
CA GLU A 83 14.32 -3.53 -5.21
C GLU A 83 13.73 -4.71 -4.43
N ASN A 84 13.91 -4.72 -3.12
CA ASN A 84 13.32 -5.72 -2.22
C ASN A 84 11.80 -5.65 -2.22
N ALA A 85 11.21 -4.45 -2.26
CA ALA A 85 9.76 -4.29 -2.36
C ALA A 85 9.22 -4.86 -3.69
N ILE A 86 9.89 -4.58 -4.81
CA ILE A 86 9.54 -5.11 -6.13
C ILE A 86 9.67 -6.64 -6.14
N ALA A 87 10.77 -7.18 -5.62
CA ALA A 87 10.99 -8.63 -5.53
C ALA A 87 9.91 -9.32 -4.65
N ALA A 88 9.55 -8.70 -3.53
CA ALA A 88 8.49 -9.20 -2.65
C ALA A 88 7.10 -9.16 -3.32
N ALA A 89 6.80 -8.11 -4.07
CA ALA A 89 5.56 -7.98 -4.84
C ALA A 89 5.46 -9.07 -5.93
N LYS A 90 6.55 -9.28 -6.68
CA LYS A 90 6.65 -10.34 -7.70
C LYS A 90 6.45 -11.73 -7.11
N LYS A 91 7.06 -12.02 -5.95
CA LYS A 91 6.89 -13.31 -5.25
C LYS A 91 5.43 -13.57 -4.83
N ARG A 92 4.66 -12.52 -4.57
CA ARG A 92 3.24 -12.59 -4.21
C ARG A 92 2.30 -12.54 -5.42
N GLY A 93 2.82 -12.55 -6.65
CA GLY A 93 2.03 -12.48 -7.88
C GLY A 93 1.28 -11.17 -8.08
N LYS A 94 1.77 -10.07 -7.47
CA LYS A 94 1.14 -8.74 -7.52
C LYS A 94 2.02 -7.79 -8.31
N ASP A 95 1.43 -7.09 -9.29
CA ASP A 95 2.17 -6.12 -10.11
C ASP A 95 2.75 -4.99 -9.22
N PRO A 96 4.03 -4.63 -9.41
CA PRO A 96 4.75 -3.72 -8.51
C PRO A 96 4.24 -2.26 -8.53
N GLU A 97 3.38 -1.91 -9.48
CA GLU A 97 2.90 -0.54 -9.70
C GLU A 97 1.44 -0.30 -9.28
N GLY A 98 0.78 -1.26 -8.61
CA GLY A 98 -0.57 -1.05 -8.08
C GLY A 98 -1.62 -0.71 -9.15
N THR A 99 -1.33 -0.97 -10.42
CA THR A 99 -2.28 -0.81 -11.52
C THR A 99 -2.94 -2.16 -11.76
N VAL A 100 -4.26 -2.25 -11.62
CA VAL A 100 -5.02 -3.42 -12.05
C VAL A 100 -4.78 -3.59 -13.55
N VAL A 101 -4.02 -4.61 -13.95
CA VAL A 101 -4.01 -5.04 -15.36
C VAL A 101 -5.42 -5.51 -15.68
N LYS A 102 -6.21 -4.66 -16.34
CA LYS A 102 -7.43 -5.11 -17.02
C LYS A 102 -6.99 -6.20 -17.98
N LYS A 103 -7.39 -7.46 -17.72
CA LYS A 103 -7.36 -8.51 -18.74
C LYS A 103 -8.04 -7.93 -19.97
N LYS A 104 -7.29 -7.70 -21.05
CA LYS A 104 -7.88 -7.42 -22.36
C LYS A 104 -8.77 -8.62 -22.66
N SER A 105 -10.09 -8.41 -22.66
CA SER A 105 -10.99 -9.34 -23.30
C SER A 105 -10.56 -9.37 -24.76
N THR A 106 -10.04 -10.51 -25.19
CA THR A 106 -9.82 -10.79 -26.61
C THR A 106 -11.20 -10.91 -27.25
N SER A 107 -11.76 -9.78 -27.70
CA SER A 107 -12.86 -9.78 -28.64
C SER A 107 -12.34 -10.39 -29.94
N SER A 108 -12.66 -11.66 -30.18
CA SER A 108 -12.53 -12.25 -31.51
C SER A 108 -13.45 -11.48 -32.44
N LYS A 109 -12.87 -10.66 -33.34
CA LYS A 109 -13.61 -10.07 -34.45
C LYS A 109 -14.15 -11.21 -35.32
N GLY A 110 -15.45 -11.48 -35.19
CA GLY A 110 -16.18 -12.33 -36.12
C GLY A 110 -16.11 -11.73 -37.52
N THR A 111 -15.41 -12.41 -38.43
CA THR A 111 -15.49 -12.14 -39.86
C THR A 111 -16.85 -12.57 -40.38
N THR A 112 -17.73 -11.60 -40.67
CA THR A 112 -19.00 -11.84 -41.36
C THR A 112 -18.72 -12.23 -42.81
N LYS A 113 -18.72 -13.53 -43.11
CA LYS A 113 -18.73 -14.05 -44.48
C LYS A 113 -20.13 -13.79 -45.06
N LYS A 114 -20.25 -12.82 -45.98
CA LYS A 114 -21.47 -12.62 -46.79
C LYS A 114 -21.79 -13.93 -47.53
N ARG A 115 -22.90 -14.57 -47.18
CA ARG A 115 -23.48 -15.67 -47.94
C ARG A 115 -24.02 -15.11 -49.26
N LYS A 116 -23.52 -15.63 -50.39
CA LYS A 116 -24.06 -15.38 -51.73
C LYS A 116 -25.34 -16.22 -51.87
N ALA A 117 -26.46 -15.60 -52.19
CA ALA A 117 -27.73 -16.29 -52.43
C ALA A 117 -27.64 -17.11 -53.74
N PRO A 118 -28.33 -18.26 -53.84
CA PRO A 118 -28.37 -19.02 -55.09
C PRO A 118 -29.37 -18.37 -56.06
N SER A 119 -28.95 -18.10 -57.30
CA SER A 119 -29.87 -17.88 -58.41
C SER A 119 -30.11 -19.21 -59.13
N LYS A 120 -31.36 -19.35 -59.59
CA LYS A 120 -31.99 -20.50 -60.25
C LYS A 120 -31.14 -21.19 -61.31
#